data_AF-A5KT21-F1
#
_entry.id   AF-A5KT21-F1
#
_cell.length_a   1.000
_cell.length_b   1.000
_cell.length_c   1.000
_cell.angle_alpha   90.00
_cell.angle_beta   90.00
_cell.angle_gamma   90.00
#
_symmetry.space_group_name_H-M   'P 1'
#
loop_
_entity.id
_entity.type
_entity.pdbx_description
1 polymer ?
#
loop_
_entity_poly.entity_id
_entity_poly.type
_entity_poly.pdbx_seq_one_letter_code
_entity_poly.pdbx_strand_id
1 'polypeptide(L)'
;MQKTTLTSDIAKIRTNGAYAAIGGAIMAVTFLGVLHVLSPEFDPSWRMVSEYANGHYGWVLTLMFAGFGISILALAYVIWSQVKTRGGKIGLFLLVLAGLGLGLTAVFDINSPLHELVSDVGILFLPVAAMLISTRLARTQAWSAGKKLLLWMGNLTWVSVVVFIATFALMIATFIQSGAPLTSDPKAVTELPNGVIGLVGWAGRLMVVVFCAWVAAVAWQGLKLRKNKGGR
;
A
#
# COMPACT_ATOMS: atom_id res chain seq x y z
N MET A 1 37.74 -12.42 4.10
CA MET A 1 36.35 -12.34 4.61
C MET A 1 35.45 -13.21 3.75
N GLN A 2 35.01 -14.36 4.27
CA GLN A 2 34.10 -15.26 3.57
C GLN A 2 32.71 -14.62 3.54
N LYS A 3 32.22 -14.26 2.35
CA LYS A 3 30.90 -13.65 2.17
C LYS A 3 29.86 -14.73 2.48
N THR A 4 29.39 -14.79 3.73
CA THR A 4 28.35 -15.74 4.15
C THR A 4 27.13 -15.51 3.27
N THR A 5 26.95 -16.41 2.30
CA THR A 5 25.88 -16.29 1.32
C THR A 5 24.63 -16.79 2.02
N LEU A 6 23.74 -15.87 2.41
CA LEU A 6 22.47 -16.23 3.02
C LEU A 6 21.68 -17.09 2.02
N THR A 7 21.58 -18.38 2.31
CA THR A 7 20.75 -19.32 1.56
C THR A 7 19.37 -19.35 2.20
N SER A 8 18.32 -19.12 1.38
CA SER A 8 16.94 -19.26 1.84
C SER A 8 16.35 -20.55 1.27
N ASP A 9 15.64 -21.29 2.11
CA ASP A 9 14.95 -22.50 1.65
C ASP A 9 13.70 -22.12 0.86
N ILE A 10 13.82 -22.15 -0.46
CA ILE A 10 12.73 -21.88 -1.41
C ILE A 10 11.56 -22.85 -1.25
N ALA A 11 11.79 -24.06 -0.69
CA ALA A 11 10.71 -25.01 -0.42
C ALA A 11 9.78 -24.60 0.73
N LYS A 12 10.06 -23.46 1.40
CA LYS A 12 9.17 -22.88 2.41
C LYS A 12 8.32 -21.71 1.90
N ILE A 13 8.49 -21.29 0.64
CA ILE A 13 7.59 -20.30 0.01
C ILE A 13 6.21 -20.94 -0.21
N ARG A 14 5.17 -20.37 0.38
CA ARG A 14 3.80 -20.91 0.30
C ARG A 14 3.05 -20.31 -0.89
N THR A 15 2.76 -21.13 -1.91
CA THR A 15 2.13 -20.71 -3.17
C THR A 15 0.75 -20.12 -2.97
N ASN A 16 -0.10 -20.76 -2.15
CA ASN A 16 -1.46 -20.27 -1.89
C ASN A 16 -1.45 -18.87 -1.28
N GLY A 17 -0.51 -18.58 -0.37
CA GLY A 17 -0.33 -17.25 0.20
C GLY A 17 0.08 -16.21 -0.86
N ALA A 18 0.90 -16.61 -1.84
CA ALA A 18 1.32 -15.69 -2.90
C ALA A 18 0.17 -15.37 -3.87
N TYR A 19 -0.67 -16.36 -4.19
CA TYR A 19 -1.89 -16.11 -4.96
C TYR A 19 -2.88 -15.24 -4.19
N ALA A 20 -3.05 -15.45 -2.87
CA ALA A 20 -3.89 -14.59 -2.03
C ALA A 20 -3.36 -13.15 -1.98
N ALA A 21 -2.04 -12.97 -1.87
CA ALA A 21 -1.42 -11.64 -1.92
C ALA A 21 -1.70 -10.93 -3.25
N ILE A 22 -1.46 -11.60 -4.38
CA ILE A 22 -1.71 -11.03 -5.71
C ILE A 22 -3.21 -10.76 -5.93
N GLY A 23 -4.07 -11.72 -5.59
CA GLY A 23 -5.51 -11.60 -5.74
C GLY A 23 -6.10 -10.46 -4.92
N GLY A 24 -5.69 -10.32 -3.66
CA GLY A 24 -6.11 -9.20 -2.80
C GLY A 24 -5.64 -7.85 -3.31
N ALA A 25 -4.42 -7.75 -3.86
CA ALA A 25 -3.89 -6.53 -4.45
C ALA A 25 -4.68 -6.12 -5.71
N ILE A 26 -4.99 -7.09 -6.59
CA ILE A 26 -5.82 -6.86 -7.78
C ILE A 26 -7.23 -6.42 -7.34
N MET A 27 -7.83 -7.14 -6.39
CA MET A 27 -9.16 -6.83 -5.87
C MET A 27 -9.24 -5.40 -5.30
N ALA A 28 -8.24 -4.97 -4.52
CA ALA A 28 -8.18 -3.61 -3.99
C ALA A 28 -8.13 -2.55 -5.10
N VAL A 29 -7.24 -2.71 -6.09
CA VAL A 29 -7.15 -1.77 -7.22
C VAL A 29 -8.43 -1.77 -8.06
N THR A 30 -9.03 -2.94 -8.29
CA THR A 30 -10.30 -3.06 -9.02
C THR A 30 -11.43 -2.35 -8.30
N PHE A 31 -11.63 -2.57 -7.00
CA PHE A 31 -12.70 -1.90 -6.25
C PHE A 31 -12.50 -0.39 -6.17
N LEU A 32 -11.25 0.08 -6.06
CA LEU A 32 -10.94 1.50 -6.16
C LEU A 32 -11.35 2.09 -7.52
N GLY A 33 -11.03 1.39 -8.62
CA GLY A 33 -11.46 1.80 -9.96
C GLY A 33 -12.98 1.77 -10.15
N VAL A 34 -13.66 0.78 -9.58
CA VAL A 34 -15.13 0.68 -9.60
C VAL A 34 -15.77 1.86 -8.85
N LEU A 35 -15.22 2.26 -7.70
CA LEU A 35 -15.71 3.42 -6.94
C LEU A 35 -15.66 4.72 -7.73
N HIS A 36 -14.69 4.89 -8.64
CA HIS A 36 -14.64 6.08 -9.51
C HIS A 36 -15.83 6.17 -10.47
N VAL A 37 -16.45 5.03 -10.79
CA VAL A 37 -17.62 4.95 -11.67
C VAL A 37 -18.92 4.98 -10.86
N LEU A 38 -18.97 4.25 -9.74
CA LEU A 38 -20.16 4.13 -8.92
C LEU A 38 -20.44 5.38 -8.07
N SER A 39 -19.39 6.08 -7.67
CA SER A 39 -19.46 7.23 -6.77
C SER A 39 -18.84 8.50 -7.38
N PRO A 40 -19.38 8.99 -8.53
CA PRO A 40 -18.85 10.17 -9.22
C PRO A 40 -19.00 11.47 -8.41
N GLU A 41 -19.80 11.46 -7.33
CA GLU A 41 -19.94 12.57 -6.39
C GLU A 41 -18.64 12.89 -5.63
N PHE A 42 -17.67 11.97 -5.60
CA PHE A 42 -16.34 12.24 -5.03
C PHE A 42 -15.32 12.43 -6.15
N ASP A 43 -14.96 13.69 -6.42
CA ASP A 43 -13.94 14.02 -7.41
C ASP A 43 -12.58 13.38 -7.02
N PRO A 44 -12.02 12.48 -7.86
CA PRO A 44 -10.81 11.74 -7.54
C PRO A 44 -9.55 12.61 -7.49
N SER A 45 -9.60 13.85 -7.99
CA SER A 45 -8.45 14.75 -8.01
C SER A 45 -8.06 15.23 -6.61
N TRP A 46 -9.04 15.50 -5.74
CA TRP A 46 -8.79 16.14 -4.43
C TRP A 46 -9.41 15.42 -3.23
N ARG A 47 -10.49 14.63 -3.41
CA ARG A 47 -11.09 13.87 -2.31
C ARG A 47 -10.18 12.70 -1.91
N MET A 48 -10.03 12.45 -0.61
CA MET A 48 -9.29 11.29 -0.10
C MET A 48 -10.01 9.99 -0.45
N VAL A 49 -9.26 8.87 -0.53
CA VAL A 49 -9.83 7.56 -0.88
C VAL A 49 -10.84 7.10 0.17
N SER A 50 -10.59 7.38 1.46
CA SER A 50 -11.49 7.03 2.54
C SER A 50 -12.87 7.67 2.39
N GLU A 51 -12.98 8.82 1.73
CA GLU A 51 -14.23 9.59 1.66
C GLU A 51 -15.35 8.88 0.89
N TYR A 52 -15.03 7.91 0.04
CA TYR A 52 -16.04 7.03 -0.56
C TYR A 52 -16.89 6.30 0.49
N ALA A 53 -16.42 6.18 1.75
CA ALA A 53 -17.21 5.65 2.87
C ALA A 53 -18.50 6.43 3.12
N ASN A 54 -18.52 7.72 2.77
CA ASN A 54 -19.70 8.59 2.94
C ASN A 54 -20.72 8.43 1.81
N GLY A 55 -20.39 7.70 0.74
CA GLY A 55 -21.25 7.47 -0.42
C GLY A 55 -22.16 6.26 -0.28
N HIS A 56 -23.05 6.09 -1.25
CA HIS A 56 -23.97 4.94 -1.31
C HIS A 56 -23.23 3.59 -1.41
N TYR A 57 -22.01 3.62 -1.97
CA TYR A 57 -21.18 2.45 -2.21
C TYR A 57 -20.04 2.30 -1.19
N GLY A 58 -20.17 2.84 0.02
CA GLY A 58 -19.16 2.74 1.08
C GLY A 58 -18.74 1.29 1.41
N TRP A 59 -19.63 0.31 1.23
CA TRP A 59 -19.29 -1.11 1.38
C TRP A 59 -18.26 -1.62 0.35
N VAL A 60 -18.21 -1.03 -0.85
CA VAL A 60 -17.19 -1.35 -1.87
C VAL A 60 -15.82 -0.90 -1.39
N LEU A 61 -15.75 0.25 -0.71
CA LEU A 61 -14.53 0.73 -0.07
C LEU A 61 -14.10 -0.19 1.09
N THR A 62 -15.04 -0.69 1.90
CA THR A 62 -14.74 -1.70 2.93
C THR A 62 -14.11 -2.95 2.32
N LEU A 63 -14.65 -3.46 1.20
CA LEU A 63 -14.06 -4.61 0.50
C LEU A 63 -12.68 -4.31 -0.09
N MET A 64 -12.48 -3.08 -0.59
CA MET A 64 -11.18 -2.59 -1.06
C MET A 64 -10.12 -2.67 0.06
N PHE A 65 -10.40 -2.06 1.22
CA PHE A 65 -9.46 -2.05 2.35
C PHE A 65 -9.25 -3.44 2.97
N ALA A 66 -10.31 -4.24 3.10
CA ALA A 66 -10.20 -5.61 3.58
C ALA A 66 -9.31 -6.47 2.66
N GLY A 67 -9.53 -6.37 1.34
CA GLY A 67 -8.70 -7.03 0.34
C GLY A 67 -7.23 -6.61 0.40
N PHE A 68 -7.01 -5.32 0.62
CA PHE A 68 -5.67 -4.76 0.71
C PHE A 68 -4.93 -5.24 1.97
N GLY A 69 -5.58 -5.20 3.14
CA GLY A 69 -5.01 -5.73 4.38
C GLY A 69 -4.69 -7.23 4.27
N ILE A 70 -5.62 -8.03 3.74
CA ILE A 70 -5.42 -9.46 3.48
C ILE A 70 -4.23 -9.69 2.55
N SER A 71 -4.10 -8.90 1.49
CA SER A 71 -3.01 -8.98 0.53
C SER A 71 -1.64 -8.83 1.20
N ILE A 72 -1.51 -7.81 2.06
CA ILE A 72 -0.27 -7.51 2.79
C ILE A 72 0.06 -8.61 3.81
N LEU A 73 -0.93 -9.07 4.58
CA LEU A 73 -0.73 -10.14 5.57
C LEU A 73 -0.39 -11.47 4.90
N ALA A 74 -1.01 -11.78 3.77
CA ALA A 74 -0.68 -12.93 2.95
C ALA A 74 0.76 -12.85 2.43
N LEU A 75 1.22 -11.67 1.99
CA LEU A 75 2.62 -11.49 1.61
C LEU A 75 3.57 -11.74 2.79
N ALA A 76 3.28 -11.18 3.96
CA ALA A 76 4.09 -11.40 5.16
C ALA A 76 4.24 -12.90 5.45
N TYR A 77 3.15 -13.65 5.34
CA TYR A 77 3.15 -15.11 5.47
C TYR A 77 4.03 -15.82 4.42
N VAL A 78 3.99 -15.39 3.16
CA VAL A 78 4.79 -15.95 2.05
C VAL A 78 6.29 -15.81 2.29
N ILE A 79 6.72 -14.64 2.75
CA ILE A 79 8.14 -14.30 2.88
C ILE A 79 8.71 -14.54 4.28
N TRP A 80 7.88 -14.91 5.25
CA TRP A 80 8.28 -15.11 6.66
C TRP A 80 9.50 -16.02 6.80
N SER A 81 9.53 -17.13 6.05
CA SER A 81 10.64 -18.07 6.10
C SER A 81 11.88 -17.61 5.31
N GLN A 82 11.74 -16.59 4.46
CA GLN A 82 12.77 -16.11 3.53
C GLN A 82 13.60 -14.98 4.13
N VAL A 83 13.03 -14.27 5.11
CA VAL A 83 13.66 -13.11 5.72
C VAL A 83 14.30 -13.50 7.07
N LYS A 84 15.62 -13.74 7.07
CA LYS A 84 16.35 -14.24 8.26
C LYS A 84 17.09 -13.18 9.09
N THR A 85 17.47 -12.08 8.45
CA THR A 85 18.26 -11.02 9.10
C THR A 85 17.42 -10.19 10.08
N ARG A 86 18.06 -9.59 11.10
CA ARG A 86 17.38 -8.69 12.06
C ARG A 86 16.59 -7.58 11.35
N GLY A 87 17.24 -6.84 10.44
CA GLY A 87 16.58 -5.76 9.69
C GLY A 87 15.41 -6.24 8.83
N GLY A 88 15.52 -7.45 8.26
CA GLY A 88 14.41 -8.04 7.54
C GLY A 88 13.25 -8.46 8.45
N LYS A 89 13.51 -8.99 9.64
CA LYS A 89 12.48 -9.32 10.63
C LYS A 89 11.75 -8.07 11.13
N ILE A 90 12.48 -6.95 11.32
CA ILE A 90 11.87 -5.65 11.60
C ILE A 90 10.94 -5.24 10.46
N GLY A 91 11.42 -5.32 9.21
CA GLY A 91 10.58 -5.03 8.04
C GLY A 91 9.33 -5.91 7.97
N LEU A 92 9.44 -7.20 8.33
CA LEU A 92 8.32 -8.13 8.37
C LEU A 92 7.31 -7.80 9.47
N PHE A 93 7.78 -7.40 10.65
CA PHE A 93 6.92 -6.91 11.73
C PHE A 93 6.16 -5.66 11.30
N LEU A 94 6.85 -4.68 10.72
CA LEU A 94 6.24 -3.47 10.18
C LEU A 94 5.23 -3.78 9.06
N LEU A 95 5.51 -4.78 8.21
CA LEU A 95 4.58 -5.23 7.18
C LEU A 95 3.28 -5.78 7.78
N VAL A 96 3.38 -6.56 8.86
CA VAL A 96 2.20 -7.08 9.58
C VAL A 96 1.40 -5.93 10.19
N LEU A 97 2.06 -4.99 10.87
CA LEU A 97 1.39 -3.81 11.41
C LEU A 97 0.71 -2.98 10.31
N ALA A 98 1.36 -2.82 9.15
CA ALA A 98 0.78 -2.10 8.02
C ALA A 98 -0.47 -2.81 7.46
N GLY A 99 -0.40 -4.14 7.32
CA GLY A 99 -1.53 -4.95 6.85
C GLY A 99 -2.72 -4.95 7.83
N LEU A 100 -2.44 -5.00 9.13
CA LEU A 100 -3.46 -4.84 10.17
C LEU A 100 -4.06 -3.42 10.15
N GLY A 101 -3.23 -2.38 10.05
CA GLY A 101 -3.67 -1.00 9.99
C GLY A 101 -4.65 -0.75 8.83
N LEU A 102 -4.21 -1.06 7.60
CA LEU A 102 -5.04 -0.90 6.40
C LEU A 102 -6.27 -1.82 6.39
N GLY A 103 -6.18 -3.01 6.98
CA GLY A 103 -7.34 -3.89 7.13
C GLY A 103 -8.36 -3.35 8.13
N LEU A 104 -7.90 -2.80 9.26
CA LEU A 104 -8.76 -2.20 10.29
C LEU A 104 -9.38 -0.88 9.85
N THR A 105 -8.76 -0.15 8.91
CA THR A 105 -9.38 1.00 8.22
C THR A 105 -10.75 0.65 7.63
N ALA A 106 -10.95 -0.61 7.19
CA ALA A 106 -12.22 -1.08 6.65
C ALA A 106 -13.35 -1.14 7.70
N VAL A 107 -13.00 -1.23 8.98
CA VAL A 107 -13.92 -1.50 10.10
C VAL A 107 -14.26 -0.22 10.86
N PHE A 108 -13.28 0.67 11.04
CA PHE A 108 -13.51 1.91 11.79
C PHE A 108 -14.24 2.95 10.94
N ASP A 109 -15.23 3.60 11.56
CA ASP A 109 -15.97 4.72 10.98
C ASP A 109 -15.00 5.85 10.59
N ILE A 110 -15.22 6.45 9.41
CA ILE A 110 -14.35 7.51 8.89
C ILE A 110 -14.23 8.73 9.80
N ASN A 111 -15.25 9.01 10.62
CA ASN A 111 -15.26 10.13 11.56
C ASN A 111 -14.58 9.77 12.90
N SER A 112 -14.10 8.53 13.05
CA SER A 112 -13.39 8.07 14.24
C SER A 112 -11.90 8.40 14.16
N PRO A 113 -11.27 8.94 15.22
CA PRO A 113 -9.82 9.09 15.30
C PRO A 113 -9.06 7.77 15.12
N LEU A 114 -9.71 6.62 15.40
CA LEU A 114 -9.12 5.31 15.18
C LEU A 114 -8.96 5.00 13.69
N HIS A 115 -9.87 5.46 12.82
CA HIS A 115 -9.76 5.28 11.37
C HIS A 115 -8.52 5.96 10.82
N GLU A 116 -8.29 7.21 11.22
CA GLU A 116 -7.08 7.96 10.85
C GLU A 116 -5.83 7.27 11.37
N LEU A 117 -5.80 6.93 12.67
CA LEU A 117 -4.65 6.31 13.31
C LEU A 117 -4.24 5.00 12.63
N VAL A 118 -5.18 4.08 12.39
CA VAL A 118 -4.84 2.78 11.78
C VAL A 118 -4.47 2.93 10.29
N SER A 119 -5.06 3.91 9.60
CA SER A 119 -4.70 4.23 8.22
C SER A 119 -3.27 4.77 8.13
N ASP A 120 -2.89 5.68 9.02
CA ASP A 120 -1.54 6.25 9.08
C ASP A 120 -0.49 5.20 9.42
N VAL A 121 -0.78 4.31 10.39
CA VAL A 121 0.07 3.15 10.69
C VAL A 121 0.29 2.31 9.42
N GLY A 122 -0.80 2.05 8.68
CA GLY A 122 -0.78 1.39 7.38
C GLY A 122 0.15 2.07 6.37
N ILE A 123 -0.09 3.36 6.14
CA ILE A 123 0.56 4.17 5.11
C ILE A 123 2.05 4.38 5.40
N LEU A 124 2.41 4.63 6.67
CA LEU A 124 3.78 4.96 7.05
C LEU A 124 4.66 3.72 7.22
N PHE A 125 4.13 2.61 7.74
CA PHE A 125 4.95 1.43 7.99
C PHE A 125 5.20 0.60 6.73
N LEU A 126 4.29 0.60 5.76
CA LEU A 126 4.45 -0.13 4.51
C LEU A 126 5.72 0.25 3.72
N PRO A 127 6.04 1.53 3.42
CA PRO A 127 7.24 1.87 2.66
C PRO A 127 8.53 1.56 3.42
N VAL A 128 8.54 1.67 4.75
CA VAL A 128 9.68 1.25 5.59
C VAL A 128 9.87 -0.26 5.49
N ALA A 129 8.78 -1.03 5.66
CA ALA A 129 8.77 -2.47 5.51
C ALA A 129 9.25 -2.90 4.12
N ALA A 130 8.73 -2.25 3.08
CA ALA A 130 9.04 -2.54 1.69
C ALA A 130 10.54 -2.36 1.40
N MET A 131 11.14 -1.27 1.84
CA MET A 131 12.58 -1.05 1.67
C MET A 131 13.42 -2.06 2.44
N LEU A 132 13.09 -2.32 3.71
CA LEU A 132 13.83 -3.28 4.52
C LEU A 132 13.73 -4.70 3.94
N ILE A 133 12.56 -5.12 3.49
CA ILE A 133 12.34 -6.44 2.89
C ILE A 133 13.03 -6.52 1.53
N SER A 134 12.76 -5.58 0.63
CA SER A 134 13.31 -5.58 -0.73
C SER A 134 14.84 -5.59 -0.74
N THR A 135 15.48 -4.78 0.11
CA THR A 135 16.95 -4.73 0.20
C THR A 135 17.55 -6.03 0.73
N ARG A 136 16.88 -6.70 1.68
CA ARG A 136 17.38 -7.96 2.27
C ARG A 136 17.14 -9.16 1.36
N LEU A 137 15.96 -9.23 0.73
CA LEU A 137 15.69 -10.25 -0.29
C LEU A 137 16.64 -10.08 -1.48
N ALA A 138 16.83 -8.86 -1.99
CA ALA A 138 17.76 -8.59 -3.10
C ALA A 138 19.22 -9.00 -2.85
N ARG A 139 19.64 -9.12 -1.58
CA ARG A 139 20.98 -9.57 -1.17
C ARG A 139 21.05 -11.08 -0.93
N THR A 140 19.93 -11.78 -0.95
CA THR A 140 19.84 -13.23 -0.79
C THR A 140 20.06 -13.90 -2.14
N GLN A 141 20.97 -14.87 -2.23
CA GLN A 141 21.41 -15.45 -3.51
C GLN A 141 20.23 -15.96 -4.35
N ALA A 142 19.29 -16.66 -3.70
CA ALA A 142 18.13 -17.21 -4.38
C ALA A 142 17.20 -16.14 -4.99
N TRP A 143 17.18 -14.93 -4.42
CA TRP A 143 16.31 -13.82 -4.85
C TRP A 143 17.05 -12.81 -5.75
N SER A 144 18.35 -12.98 -5.97
CA SER A 144 19.21 -12.02 -6.68
C SER A 144 18.78 -11.74 -8.13
N ALA A 145 18.20 -12.73 -8.81
CA ALA A 145 17.65 -12.57 -10.17
C ALA A 145 16.51 -11.53 -10.24
N GLY A 146 15.78 -11.32 -9.13
CA GLY A 146 14.71 -10.32 -9.01
C GLY A 146 15.18 -8.98 -8.42
N LYS A 147 16.48 -8.80 -8.16
CA LYS A 147 17.02 -7.64 -7.41
C LYS A 147 16.54 -6.29 -7.94
N LYS A 148 16.60 -6.07 -9.26
CA LYS A 148 16.21 -4.79 -9.88
C LYS A 148 14.75 -4.48 -9.57
N LEU A 149 13.84 -5.44 -9.81
CA LEU A 149 12.42 -5.29 -9.53
C LEU A 149 12.17 -5.00 -8.04
N LEU A 150 12.76 -5.80 -7.14
CA LEU A 150 12.56 -5.62 -5.69
C LEU A 150 12.96 -4.22 -5.21
N LEU A 151 14.14 -3.75 -5.65
CA LEU A 151 14.64 -2.44 -5.26
C LEU A 151 13.83 -1.29 -5.87
N TRP A 152 13.47 -1.36 -7.16
CA TRP A 152 12.64 -0.34 -7.80
C TRP A 152 11.28 -0.24 -7.12
N MET A 153 10.57 -1.36 -6.95
CA MET A 153 9.27 -1.37 -6.32
C MET A 153 9.33 -0.87 -4.86
N GLY A 154 10.38 -1.24 -4.11
CA GLY A 154 10.56 -0.75 -2.73
C GLY A 154 10.85 0.75 -2.64
N ASN A 155 11.52 1.34 -3.63
CA ASN A 155 11.73 2.79 -3.66
C ASN A 155 10.46 3.53 -4.13
N LEU A 156 9.71 2.95 -5.07
CA LEU A 156 8.47 3.55 -5.56
C LEU A 156 7.45 3.78 -4.43
N THR A 157 7.38 2.91 -3.42
CA THR A 157 6.51 3.13 -2.25
C THR A 157 6.86 4.41 -1.48
N TRP A 158 8.14 4.76 -1.38
CA TRP A 158 8.55 6.04 -0.79
C TRP A 158 8.25 7.22 -1.70
N VAL A 159 8.53 7.08 -3.00
CA VAL A 159 8.22 8.13 -3.98
C VAL A 159 6.74 8.48 -3.95
N SER A 160 5.84 7.48 -3.90
CA SER A 160 4.40 7.75 -3.82
C SER A 160 3.99 8.48 -2.53
N VAL A 161 4.60 8.14 -1.39
CA VAL A 161 4.34 8.84 -0.11
C VAL A 161 4.83 10.28 -0.16
N VAL A 162 6.02 10.52 -0.70
CA VAL A 162 6.56 11.88 -0.87
C VAL A 162 5.67 12.71 -1.80
N VAL A 163 5.21 12.13 -2.91
CA VAL A 163 4.27 12.80 -3.83
C VAL A 163 2.95 13.12 -3.13
N PHE A 164 2.41 12.19 -2.33
CA PHE A 164 1.20 12.44 -1.53
C PHE A 164 1.38 13.60 -0.54
N ILE A 165 2.46 13.59 0.26
CA ILE A 165 2.75 14.66 1.23
C ILE A 165 2.94 16.01 0.52
N ALA A 166 3.69 16.04 -0.58
CA ALA A 166 3.95 17.27 -1.32
C ALA A 166 2.67 17.85 -1.93
N THR A 167 1.80 17.00 -2.51
CA THR A 167 0.52 17.44 -3.09
C THR A 167 -0.50 17.84 -2.02
N PHE A 168 -0.50 17.18 -0.86
CA PHE A 168 -1.31 17.60 0.29
C PHE A 168 -0.87 18.98 0.78
N ALA A 169 0.43 19.19 1.00
CA ALA A 169 0.96 20.48 1.42
C ALA A 169 0.66 21.60 0.40
N LEU A 170 0.77 21.31 -0.90
CA LEU A 170 0.40 22.23 -1.97
C LEU A 170 -1.08 22.59 -1.96
N MET A 171 -1.96 21.61 -1.77
CA MET A 171 -3.40 21.85 -1.67
C MET A 171 -3.71 22.75 -0.47
N ILE A 172 -3.14 22.46 0.71
CA ILE A 172 -3.33 23.29 1.91
C ILE A 172 -2.82 24.72 1.68
N ALA A 173 -1.62 24.88 1.11
CA ALA A 173 -1.05 26.20 0.84
C ALA A 173 -1.91 27.04 -0.11
N THR A 174 -2.39 26.43 -1.20
CA THR A 174 -3.26 27.11 -2.18
C THR A 174 -4.66 27.37 -1.63
N PHE A 175 -5.18 26.49 -0.77
CA PHE A 175 -6.45 26.71 -0.07
C PHE A 175 -6.37 27.92 0.87
N ILE A 176 -5.31 28.02 1.67
CA ILE A 176 -5.08 29.19 2.55
C ILE A 176 -4.97 30.47 1.71
N GLN A 177 -4.27 30.43 0.58
CA GLN A 177 -4.11 31.58 -0.32
C GLN A 177 -5.43 32.02 -0.99
N SER A 178 -6.37 31.09 -1.19
CA SER A 178 -7.69 31.42 -1.76
C SER A 178 -8.54 32.31 -0.85
N GLY A 179 -8.21 32.41 0.44
CA GLY A 179 -9.00 33.14 1.43
C GLY A 179 -10.32 32.44 1.80
N ALA A 180 -10.57 31.23 1.31
CA ALA A 180 -11.73 30.45 1.67
C ALA A 180 -11.71 30.07 3.16
N PRO A 181 -12.87 30.02 3.85
CA PRO A 181 -12.94 29.62 5.24
C PRO A 181 -12.39 28.21 5.46
N LEU A 182 -11.47 28.06 6.42
CA LEU A 182 -11.07 26.74 6.91
C LEU A 182 -12.22 26.18 7.76
N THR A 183 -12.81 25.09 7.29
CA THR A 183 -13.92 24.40 7.94
C THR A 183 -13.50 22.99 8.29
N SER A 184 -13.90 22.53 9.48
CA SER A 184 -13.76 21.14 9.89
C SER A 184 -14.93 20.27 9.43
N ASP A 185 -15.95 20.85 8.78
CA ASP A 185 -17.07 20.10 8.21
C ASP A 185 -16.68 19.54 6.82
N PRO A 186 -16.55 18.20 6.65
CA PRO A 186 -16.17 17.58 5.39
C PRO A 186 -17.19 17.78 4.26
N LYS A 187 -18.41 18.21 4.59
CA LYS A 187 -19.50 18.50 3.65
C LYS A 187 -19.57 19.97 3.23
N ALA A 188 -18.85 20.85 3.93
CA ALA A 188 -18.91 22.28 3.66
C ALA A 188 -18.15 22.69 2.39
N VAL A 189 -17.19 21.87 1.94
CA VAL A 189 -16.50 22.06 0.66
C VAL A 189 -17.02 21.02 -0.32
N THR A 190 -17.90 21.45 -1.23
CA THR A 190 -18.41 20.61 -2.34
C THR A 190 -17.60 20.77 -3.61
N GLU A 191 -16.98 21.94 -3.79
CA GLU A 191 -16.11 22.28 -4.92
C GLU A 191 -14.87 23.00 -4.41
N LEU A 192 -13.73 22.80 -5.09
CA LEU A 192 -12.50 23.51 -4.74
C LEU A 192 -12.60 25.00 -5.09
N PRO A 193 -12.21 25.91 -4.19
CA PRO A 193 -12.11 27.33 -4.52
C PRO A 193 -11.20 27.56 -5.73
N ASN A 194 -11.48 28.61 -6.49
CA ASN A 194 -10.67 29.00 -7.65
C ASN A 194 -9.20 29.18 -7.24
N GLY A 195 -8.29 28.56 -8.00
CA GLY A 195 -6.84 28.61 -7.76
C GLY A 195 -6.30 27.52 -6.81
N VAL A 196 -7.15 26.71 -6.18
CA VAL A 196 -6.71 25.58 -5.35
C VAL A 196 -6.30 24.39 -6.21
N ILE A 197 -5.12 23.82 -5.92
CA ILE A 197 -4.58 22.69 -6.68
C ILE A 197 -4.95 21.37 -6.01
N GLY A 198 -5.97 20.71 -6.55
CA GLY A 198 -6.46 19.41 -6.10
C GLY A 198 -5.74 18.23 -6.76
N LEU A 199 -4.47 17.97 -6.44
CA LEU A 199 -3.75 16.78 -6.94
C LEU A 199 -3.63 15.65 -5.92
N VAL A 200 -3.96 15.93 -4.66
CA VAL A 200 -3.73 15.01 -3.56
C VAL A 200 -4.58 13.74 -3.63
N GLY A 201 -5.79 13.83 -4.15
CA GLY A 201 -6.66 12.69 -4.38
C GLY A 201 -5.99 11.70 -5.32
N TRP A 202 -5.49 12.15 -6.48
CA TRP A 202 -4.74 11.31 -7.42
C TRP A 202 -3.45 10.75 -6.83
N ALA A 203 -2.72 11.55 -6.04
CA ALA A 203 -1.52 11.07 -5.34
C ALA A 203 -1.85 9.94 -4.35
N GLY A 204 -2.99 10.04 -3.66
CA GLY A 204 -3.50 8.98 -2.77
C GLY A 204 -3.83 7.69 -3.54
N ARG A 205 -4.47 7.78 -4.72
CA ARG A 205 -4.73 6.60 -5.58
C ARG A 205 -3.43 5.98 -6.09
N LEU A 206 -2.48 6.80 -6.52
CA LEU A 206 -1.16 6.35 -6.96
C LEU A 206 -0.46 5.56 -5.84
N MET A 207 -0.53 6.04 -4.61
CA MET A 207 0.03 5.35 -3.45
C MET A 207 -0.58 3.97 -3.24
N VAL A 208 -1.91 3.83 -3.28
CA VAL A 208 -2.59 2.52 -3.21
C VAL A 208 -2.10 1.58 -4.30
N VAL A 209 -2.05 2.06 -5.55
CA VAL A 209 -1.62 1.27 -6.71
C VAL A 209 -0.17 0.82 -6.56
N VAL A 210 0.73 1.71 -6.15
CA VAL A 210 2.16 1.41 -5.97
C VAL A 210 2.36 0.40 -4.84
N PHE A 211 1.64 0.53 -3.74
CA PHE A 211 1.71 -0.41 -2.62
C PHE A 211 1.21 -1.81 -3.05
N CYS A 212 0.06 -1.87 -3.73
CA CYS A 212 -0.48 -3.12 -4.29
C CYS A 212 0.49 -3.75 -5.29
N ALA A 213 1.09 -2.94 -6.17
CA ALA A 213 2.07 -3.40 -7.14
C ALA A 213 3.34 -3.95 -6.48
N TRP A 214 3.83 -3.31 -5.41
CA TRP A 214 4.97 -3.84 -4.65
C TRP A 214 4.63 -5.20 -4.03
N VAL A 215 3.44 -5.33 -3.42
CA VAL A 215 2.99 -6.60 -2.84
C VAL A 215 2.93 -7.71 -3.90
N ALA A 216 2.27 -7.42 -5.02
CA ALA A 216 2.14 -8.37 -6.13
C ALA A 216 3.51 -8.74 -6.72
N ALA A 217 4.43 -7.78 -6.87
CA ALA A 217 5.77 -8.02 -7.41
C ALA A 217 6.61 -8.96 -6.52
N VAL A 218 6.58 -8.77 -5.20
CA VAL A 218 7.32 -9.64 -4.27
C VAL A 218 6.72 -11.04 -4.24
N ALA A 219 5.38 -11.15 -4.19
CA ALA A 219 4.68 -12.43 -4.22
C ALA A 219 4.94 -13.20 -5.53
N TRP A 220 4.87 -12.51 -6.67
CA TRP A 220 5.16 -13.09 -7.98
C TRP A 220 6.60 -13.59 -8.10
N GLN A 221 7.57 -12.84 -7.58
CA GLN A 221 8.95 -13.33 -7.54
C GLN A 221 9.08 -14.59 -6.67
N GLY A 222 8.37 -14.66 -5.54
CA GLY A 222 8.30 -15.87 -4.73
C GLY A 222 7.77 -17.09 -5.52
N LEU A 223 6.69 -16.91 -6.28
CA LEU A 223 6.15 -17.95 -7.16
C LEU A 223 7.14 -18.39 -8.24
N LYS A 224 7.83 -17.44 -8.88
CA LYS A 224 8.85 -17.74 -9.90
C LYS A 224 9.98 -18.59 -9.33
N LEU A 225 10.46 -18.26 -8.13
CA LEU A 225 11.49 -19.05 -7.44
C LEU A 225 11.00 -20.46 -7.12
N ARG A 226 9.76 -20.60 -6.64
CA ARG A 226 9.16 -21.90 -6.34
C ARG A 226 9.07 -22.78 -7.58
N LYS A 227 8.59 -22.23 -8.70
CA LYS A 227 8.47 -22.93 -9.99
C LYS A 227 9.84 -23.40 -10.49
N ASN A 228 10.86 -22.55 -10.44
CA ASN A 228 12.20 -22.88 -10.92
C ASN A 228 12.91 -23.97 -10.08
N LYS A 229 12.53 -24.16 -8.80
CA LYS A 229 13.05 -25.25 -7.97
C LYS A 229 12.35 -26.59 -8.24
N GLY A 230 11.06 -26.58 -8.60
CA GLY A 230 10.29 -27.80 -8.86
C GLY A 230 10.43 -28.37 -10.28
N GLY A 231 11.05 -27.62 -11.20
CA GLY A 231 11.36 -28.06 -12.57
C GLY A 231 12.81 -28.51 -12.77
N ARG A 232 13.56 -28.72 -11.68
CA ARG A 232 14.86 -29.39 -11.64
C ARG A 232 14.72 -30.63 -10.76
#